data_AF-A0A7I9Z440-F1
#
_entry.id   AF-A0A7I9Z440-F1
#
_cell.length_a   1.000
_cell.length_b   1.000
_cell.length_c   1.000
_cell.angle_alpha   90.00
_cell.angle_beta   90.00
_cell.angle_gamma   90.00
#
_symmetry.space_group_name_H-M   'P 1'
#
loop_
_entity.id
_entity.type
_entity.pdbx_description
1 polymer ?
#
loop_
_entity_poly.entity_id
_entity_poly.type
_entity_poly.pdbx_seq_one_letter_code
_entity_poly.pdbx_strand_id
1 'polypeptide(L)' 'MSYREVSVIEVKEMLRLWLDGRGYREVARLSGTDRKTVRRYVERVRAGP' A
#
# COMPACT_ATOMS: atom_id res chain seq x y z
N MET A 1 8.54 2.86 -17.58
CA MET A 1 8.08 2.38 -16.26
C MET A 1 7.36 1.07 -16.52
N SER A 2 7.96 -0.07 -16.15
CA SER A 2 7.29 -1.36 -16.30
C SER A 2 6.12 -1.45 -15.31
N TYR A 3 5.04 -2.07 -15.75
CA TYR A 3 3.91 -2.37 -14.86
C TYR A 3 4.26 -3.62 -14.05
N ARG A 4 4.10 -3.54 -12.73
CA ARG A 4 4.16 -4.70 -11.83
C ARG A 4 2.75 -4.98 -11.34
N GLU A 5 2.33 -6.22 -11.48
CA GLU A 5 1.10 -6.68 -10.87
C GLU A 5 1.24 -6.68 -9.35
N VAL A 6 0.19 -6.21 -8.68
CA VAL A 6 0.08 -6.20 -7.22
C VAL A 6 -1.06 -7.14 -6.88
N SER A 7 -0.74 -8.24 -6.21
CA SER A 7 -1.71 -9.21 -5.74
C SER A 7 -2.61 -8.61 -4.67
N VAL A 8 -3.79 -9.19 -4.49
CA VAL A 8 -4.71 -8.82 -3.39
C VAL A 8 -4.05 -9.03 -2.02
N ILE A 9 -3.14 -10.00 -1.89
CA ILE A 9 -2.39 -10.25 -0.66
C ILE A 9 -1.48 -9.07 -0.34
N GLU A 10 -0.73 -8.57 -1.33
CA GLU A 10 0.12 -7.37 -1.16
C GLU A 10 -0.71 -6.13 -0.81
N VAL A 11 -1.88 -5.95 -1.42
CA VAL A 11 -2.80 -4.85 -1.06
C VAL A 11 -3.28 -4.98 0.38
N LYS A 12 -3.71 -6.18 0.81
CA LYS A 12 -4.16 -6.41 2.19
C LYS A 12 -3.04 -6.16 3.20
N GLU A 13 -1.83 -6.63 2.93
CA GLU A 13 -0.70 -6.42 3.83
C GLU A 13 -0.30 -4.94 3.92
N MET A 14 -0.28 -4.24 2.79
CA MET A 14 -0.04 -2.80 2.73
C MET A 14 -1.05 -2.01 3.58
N LEU A 15 -2.34 -2.35 3.47
CA LEU A 15 -3.39 -1.71 4.25
C LEU A 15 -3.31 -2.08 5.74
N ARG A 16 -2.97 -3.33 6.06
CA ARG A 16 -2.75 -3.78 7.45
C ARG A 16 -1.64 -2.98 8.12
N LEU A 17 -0.47 -2.88 7.48
CA LEU A 17 0.66 -2.10 7.98
C LEU A 17 0.30 -0.61 8.15
N TRP A 18 -0.46 -0.04 7.21
CA TRP A 18 -0.91 1.34 7.33
C TRP A 18 -1.89 1.52 8.50
N LEU A 19 -2.84 0.60 8.70
CA LEU A 19 -3.76 0.59 9.84
C LEU A 19 -3.03 0.41 11.18
N ASP A 20 -1.90 -0.30 11.19
CA ASP A 20 -0.98 -0.39 12.34
C ASP A 20 -0.21 0.93 12.61
N GLY A 21 -0.52 2.02 11.90
CA GLY A 21 0.05 3.36 12.13
C GLY A 21 1.38 3.63 11.38
N ARG A 22 1.81 2.72 10.51
CA ARG A 22 3.08 2.87 9.75
C ARG A 22 2.97 3.97 8.69
N GLY A 23 4.05 4.73 8.51
CA GLY A 23 4.15 5.72 7.43
C GLY A 23 4.34 5.08 6.04
N TYR A 24 3.96 5.77 4.96
CA TYR A 24 4.01 5.21 3.59
C TYR A 24 5.37 4.65 3.17
N ARG A 25 6.48 5.26 3.62
CA ARG A 25 7.83 4.79 3.31
C ARG A 25 8.14 3.46 3.98
N GLU A 26 7.69 3.29 5.22
CA GLU A 26 7.86 2.06 5.98
C GLU A 26 6.99 0.94 5.41
N VAL A 27 5.72 1.24 5.10
CA VAL A 27 4.80 0.30 4.44
C VAL A 27 5.37 -0.18 3.10
N ALA A 28 5.88 0.72 2.26
CA ALA A 28 6.49 0.36 0.98
C ALA A 28 7.68 -0.59 1.14
N ARG A 29 8.56 -0.30 2.09
CA ARG A 29 9.72 -1.15 2.42
C ARG A 29 9.31 -2.53 2.93
N LEU A 30 8.30 -2.61 3.80
CA LEU A 30 7.85 -3.85 4.42
C LEU A 30 7.02 -4.74 3.48
N SER A 31 6.19 -4.13 2.63
CA SER A 31 5.37 -4.85 1.64
C SER A 31 6.11 -5.15 0.34
N GLY A 32 7.33 -4.62 0.16
CA GLY A 32 8.09 -4.75 -1.09
C GLY A 32 7.42 -4.07 -2.29
N THR A 33 6.59 -3.05 -2.05
CA THR A 33 5.86 -2.29 -3.09
C THR A 33 6.38 -0.86 -3.21
N ASP A 34 6.06 -0.19 -4.32
CA ASP A 34 6.40 1.23 -4.49
C ASP A 34 5.56 2.12 -3.57
N ARG A 35 6.18 3.15 -3.00
CA ARG A 35 5.49 4.16 -2.17
C ARG A 35 4.27 4.81 -2.86
N LYS A 36 4.32 5.00 -4.17
CA LYS A 36 3.18 5.55 -4.95
C LYS A 36 1.97 4.60 -4.96
N THR A 37 2.23 3.29 -4.98
CA THR A 37 1.20 2.26 -4.92
C THR A 37 0.56 2.25 -3.55
N VAL A 38 1.39 2.33 -2.49
CA VAL A 38 0.93 2.49 -1.11
C VAL A 38 0.01 3.70 -0.97
N ARG A 39 0.47 4.87 -1.40
CA ARG A 39 -0.32 6.10 -1.33
C ARG A 39 -1.66 5.95 -2.05
N ARG A 40 -1.65 5.42 -3.27
CA ARG A 40 -2.87 5.25 -4.09
C ARG A 40 -3.94 4.40 -3.40
N TYR A 41 -3.56 3.26 -2.82
CA TYR A 41 -4.51 2.38 -2.15
C TYR A 41 -4.99 2.95 -0.81
N VAL A 42 -4.10 3.57 -0.03
CA VAL A 42 -4.51 4.22 1.23
C VAL A 42 -5.48 5.38 0.97
N GLU A 43 -5.22 6.22 -0.03
CA GLU A 43 -6.11 7.32 -0.41
C GLU A 43 -7.48 6.80 -0.86
N ARG A 44 -7.52 5.70 -1.63
CA ARG A 44 -8.77 5.04 -2.04
C ARG A 44 -9.58 4.55 -0.82
N VAL A 45 -8.91 3.97 0.17
CA VAL A 45 -9.57 3.49 1.42
C VAL A 45 -10.04 4.66 2.27
N ARG A 46 -9.24 5.72 2.40
CA ARG A 46 -9.61 6.94 3.16
C ARG A 46 -10.80 7.67 2.56
N ALA A 47 -10.96 7.65 1.24
CA ALA A 47 -12.09 8.27 0.56
C ALA A 47 -13.44 7.56 0.83
N GLY A 48 -13.40 6.35 1.41
CA GLY A 48 -14.58 5.50 1.57
C GLY A 48 -14.97 4.76 0.29
N PRO A 49 -15.85 3.75 0.39
CA PRO A 49 -16.50 3.13 -0.76
C PRO A 49 -17.39 4.13 -1.52
#